data_AF-A0A821YSV9-F1
#
_entry.id   AF-A0A821YSV9-F1
#
_cell.length_a   1.000
_cell.length_b   1.000
_cell.length_c   1.000
_cell.angle_alpha   90.00
_cell.angle_beta   90.00
_cell.angle_gamma   90.00
#
_symmetry.space_group_name_H-M   'P 1'
#
loop_
_entity.id
_entity.type
_entity.pdbx_description
1 polymer ?
#
loop_
_entity_poly.entity_id
_entity_poly.type
_entity_poly.pdbx_seq_one_letter_code
_entity_poly.pdbx_strand_id
1 'polypeptide(L)'
;MINDIDELATATTKTFRFSSGDLITLEDDQIEKIPYLTALVSSAHSFESICNKNGHYNLDPHIEFKQFSFAIQSLSFHSVRQLFTHLPKQNNIIPIIALLDFLGIGPQPDPSLKEVDSIFFSNIVYSPLLENYLQIIRLPDIQDMTVRFAITMAKEEYDFTNRNVIDQIHWFIRFILSAYKFFGPRLRHHVYKIAKHCFSLFKRSLLKFLRKLVWKAEKKRRKFLLRARLYRSSSLSKSDISNPRLSANKFDLLEAKEIEHNHGSLSPCLELPTDEPCDN
;
A
#
# COMPACT_ATOMS: atom_id res chain seq x y z
N MET A 1 -30.01 50.05 -4.90
CA MET A 1 -29.84 48.98 -5.91
C MET A 1 -28.49 49.20 -6.56
N ILE A 2 -27.46 48.54 -6.02
CA ILE A 2 -26.14 48.43 -6.66
C ILE A 2 -25.95 46.94 -6.84
N ASN A 3 -25.85 46.52 -8.10
CA ASN A 3 -25.61 45.15 -8.50
C ASN A 3 -24.12 44.85 -8.29
N ASP A 4 -23.77 44.24 -7.16
CA ASP A 4 -22.53 43.48 -7.07
C ASP A 4 -22.83 42.09 -7.60
N ILE A 5 -22.55 41.93 -8.88
CA ILE A 5 -22.56 40.66 -9.58
C ILE A 5 -21.41 39.85 -8.98
N ASP A 6 -21.76 38.79 -8.25
CA ASP A 6 -20.84 37.69 -7.93
C ASP A 6 -20.16 37.27 -9.25
N GLU A 7 -18.89 37.64 -9.38
CA GLU A 7 -18.02 37.16 -10.42
C GLU A 7 -17.79 35.67 -10.13
N LEU A 8 -18.70 34.84 -10.65
CA LEU A 8 -18.61 33.39 -10.58
C LEU A 8 -17.33 33.00 -11.32
N ALA A 9 -16.24 32.82 -10.59
CA ALA A 9 -14.96 32.35 -11.13
C ALA A 9 -15.25 31.08 -11.94
N THR A 10 -15.24 31.22 -13.26
CA THR A 10 -15.46 30.10 -14.16
C THR A 10 -14.20 29.26 -14.07
N ALA A 11 -14.31 28.08 -13.45
CA ALA A 11 -13.20 27.15 -13.31
C ALA A 11 -12.59 26.88 -14.70
N THR A 12 -11.43 27.46 -14.95
CA THR A 12 -10.69 27.27 -16.19
C THR A 12 -10.16 25.84 -16.18
N THR A 13 -10.52 25.08 -17.20
CA THR A 13 -10.13 23.68 -17.36
C THR A 13 -9.08 23.57 -18.46
N LYS A 14 -8.10 22.68 -18.28
CA LYS A 14 -7.07 22.40 -19.28
C LYS A 14 -7.14 20.93 -19.69
N THR A 15 -7.12 20.66 -20.99
CA THR A 15 -7.21 19.30 -21.55
C THR A 15 -5.84 18.81 -22.01
N PHE A 16 -5.42 17.65 -21.50
CA PHE A 16 -4.15 17.00 -21.81
C PHE A 16 -4.39 15.79 -22.70
N ARG A 17 -3.52 15.61 -23.70
CA ARG A 17 -3.58 14.52 -24.68
C ARG A 17 -2.37 13.62 -24.56
N PHE A 18 -2.64 12.32 -24.53
CA PHE A 18 -1.62 11.27 -24.49
C PHE A 18 -1.28 10.77 -25.89
N SER A 19 -0.13 10.13 -26.02
CA SER A 19 0.31 9.44 -27.25
C SER A 19 -0.65 8.31 -27.67
N SER A 20 -1.36 7.70 -26.71
CA SER A 20 -2.42 6.72 -26.96
C SER A 20 -3.67 7.31 -27.63
N GLY A 21 -3.81 8.64 -27.64
CA GLY A 21 -5.01 9.35 -28.07
C GLY A 21 -6.01 9.61 -26.94
N ASP A 22 -5.77 9.06 -25.74
CA ASP A 22 -6.60 9.34 -24.56
C ASP A 22 -6.50 10.83 -24.16
N LEU A 23 -7.56 11.33 -23.55
CA LEU A 23 -7.67 12.72 -23.08
C LEU A 23 -8.01 12.75 -21.59
N ILE A 24 -7.47 13.73 -20.88
CA ILE A 24 -7.87 14.05 -19.51
C ILE A 24 -8.05 15.56 -19.36
N THR A 25 -9.14 15.98 -18.73
CA THR A 25 -9.40 17.38 -18.43
C THR A 25 -9.16 17.60 -16.94
N LEU A 26 -8.33 18.58 -16.61
CA LEU A 26 -8.01 18.97 -15.24
C LEU A 26 -8.56 20.36 -14.97
N GLU A 27 -9.08 20.54 -13.76
CA GLU A 27 -9.45 21.85 -13.21
C GLU A 27 -8.18 22.55 -12.68
N ASP A 28 -8.20 23.89 -12.63
CA ASP A 28 -7.03 24.66 -12.19
C ASP A 28 -6.61 24.32 -10.75
N ASP A 29 -7.53 23.99 -9.85
CA ASP A 29 -7.21 23.56 -8.48
C ASP A 29 -6.40 22.24 -8.45
N GLN A 30 -6.60 21.36 -9.44
CA GLN A 30 -5.84 20.12 -9.59
C GLN A 30 -4.46 20.40 -10.18
N ILE A 31 -4.37 21.38 -11.09
CA ILE A 31 -3.13 21.79 -11.73
C ILE A 31 -2.19 22.45 -10.72
N GLU A 32 -2.72 23.32 -9.86
CA GLU A 32 -1.94 23.97 -8.80
C GLU A 32 -1.34 22.98 -7.80
N LYS A 33 -1.97 21.81 -7.60
CA LYS A 33 -1.47 20.74 -6.73
C LYS A 33 -0.31 19.94 -7.35
N ILE A 34 0.11 20.24 -8.58
CA ILE A 34 1.14 19.50 -9.31
C ILE A 34 2.29 20.46 -9.66
N PRO A 35 3.30 20.59 -8.77
CA PRO A 35 4.38 21.57 -8.91
C PRO A 35 5.10 21.54 -10.26
N TYR A 36 5.29 20.35 -10.83
CA TYR A 36 6.06 20.16 -12.07
C TYR A 36 5.20 19.68 -13.25
N LEU A 37 3.90 20.01 -13.27
CA LEU A 37 3.02 19.64 -14.40
C LEU A 37 3.54 20.20 -15.74
N THR A 38 4.13 21.40 -15.69
CA THR A 38 4.69 22.07 -16.85
C THR A 38 5.86 21.30 -17.48
N ALA A 39 6.58 20.51 -16.69
CA ALA A 39 7.70 19.68 -17.15
C ALA A 39 7.26 18.45 -17.94
N LEU A 40 5.98 18.06 -17.89
CA LEU A 40 5.44 16.92 -18.66
C LEU A 40 5.06 17.27 -20.10
N VAL A 41 4.99 18.55 -20.44
CA VAL A 41 4.51 18.98 -21.74
C VAL A 41 5.70 19.04 -22.70
N SER A 42 5.74 18.08 -23.61
CA SER A 42 6.85 17.96 -24.55
C SER A 42 6.81 19.14 -25.53
N SER A 43 7.92 19.89 -25.59
CA SER A 43 8.24 21.02 -26.48
C SER A 43 7.88 22.45 -26.02
N ALA A 44 8.94 23.28 -25.91
CA ALA A 44 9.00 24.76 -25.84
C ALA A 44 9.12 25.45 -24.46
N HIS A 45 9.75 26.64 -24.49
CA HIS A 45 10.28 27.42 -23.38
C HIS A 45 9.24 28.03 -22.39
N SER A 46 7.94 27.81 -22.61
CA SER A 46 6.86 28.29 -21.72
C SER A 46 5.56 27.51 -21.91
N PHE A 47 4.85 27.20 -20.80
CA PHE A 47 3.65 26.34 -20.75
C PHE A 47 2.50 26.79 -21.67
N GLU A 48 2.32 28.09 -21.86
CA GLU A 48 1.21 28.68 -22.63
C GLU A 48 1.34 28.50 -24.15
N SER A 49 2.54 28.19 -24.65
CA SER A 49 2.83 28.05 -26.10
C SER A 49 2.64 26.63 -26.67
N ILE A 50 2.20 25.68 -25.85
CA ILE A 50 2.31 24.23 -26.16
C ILE A 50 0.97 23.59 -26.56
N CYS A 51 -0.11 24.36 -26.58
CA CYS A 51 -1.41 23.89 -27.04
C CYS A 51 -1.36 23.55 -28.53
N ASN A 52 -1.84 22.35 -28.90
CA ASN A 52 -2.05 22.01 -30.29
C ASN A 52 -3.21 22.84 -30.89
N LYS A 53 -3.48 22.67 -32.19
CA LYS A 53 -4.55 23.39 -32.90
C LYS A 53 -5.95 23.26 -32.28
N ASN A 54 -6.16 22.25 -31.42
CA ASN A 54 -7.41 21.99 -30.72
C ASN A 54 -7.40 22.49 -29.27
N GLY A 55 -6.35 23.20 -28.85
CA GLY A 55 -6.21 23.68 -27.47
C GLY A 55 -5.76 22.61 -26.46
N HIS A 56 -5.29 21.43 -26.90
CA HIS A 56 -4.83 20.38 -25.97
C HIS A 56 -3.32 20.45 -25.74
N TYR A 57 -2.92 20.21 -24.49
CA TYR A 57 -1.52 20.05 -24.07
C TYR A 57 -1.06 18.63 -24.38
N ASN A 58 -0.05 18.47 -25.24
CA ASN A 58 0.49 17.15 -25.56
C ASN A 58 1.50 16.72 -24.47
N LEU A 59 1.21 15.62 -23.79
CA LEU A 59 2.11 15.06 -22.77
C LEU A 59 3.26 14.29 -23.42
N ASP A 60 4.35 14.14 -22.66
CA ASP A 60 5.47 13.27 -23.04
C ASP A 60 4.96 11.87 -23.45
N PRO A 61 5.38 11.35 -24.63
CA PRO A 61 4.91 10.07 -25.14
C PRO A 61 5.13 8.87 -24.20
N HIS A 62 6.08 8.96 -23.27
CA HIS A 62 6.43 7.92 -22.31
C HIS A 62 5.50 7.87 -21.10
N ILE A 63 4.67 8.88 -20.88
CA ILE A 63 3.69 8.88 -19.78
C ILE A 63 2.47 8.09 -20.23
N GLU A 64 2.18 6.98 -19.56
CA GLU A 64 0.97 6.22 -19.83
C GLU A 64 -0.26 6.87 -19.16
N PHE A 65 -1.37 6.96 -19.90
CA PHE A 65 -2.66 7.47 -19.40
C PHE A 65 -3.06 6.88 -18.04
N LYS A 66 -2.97 5.56 -17.89
CA LYS A 66 -3.35 4.87 -16.65
C LYS A 66 -2.51 5.28 -15.44
N GLN A 67 -1.22 5.57 -15.66
CA GLN A 67 -0.32 5.98 -14.58
C GLN A 67 -0.61 7.42 -14.18
N PHE A 68 -0.79 8.30 -15.17
CA PHE A 68 -1.15 9.69 -14.94
C PHE A 68 -2.51 9.85 -14.27
N SER A 69 -3.56 9.18 -14.77
CA SER A 69 -4.88 9.21 -14.13
C SER A 69 -4.83 8.76 -12.67
N PHE A 70 -4.01 7.76 -12.35
CA PHE A 70 -3.82 7.34 -10.96
C PHE A 70 -3.08 8.39 -10.13
N ALA A 71 -2.05 9.04 -10.69
CA ALA A 71 -1.35 10.13 -10.02
C ALA A 71 -2.29 11.31 -9.71
N ILE A 72 -3.14 11.71 -10.66
CA ILE A 72 -4.17 12.73 -10.42
C ILE A 72 -5.16 12.29 -9.34
N GLN A 73 -5.65 11.05 -9.42
CA GLN A 73 -6.55 10.51 -8.39
C GLN A 73 -5.90 10.57 -7.00
N SER A 74 -4.59 10.35 -6.92
CA SER A 74 -3.87 10.35 -5.64
C SER A 74 -3.82 11.70 -4.94
N LEU A 75 -4.05 12.80 -5.65
CA LEU A 75 -4.16 14.15 -5.07
C LEU A 75 -5.37 14.27 -4.11
N SER A 76 -6.37 13.41 -4.28
CA SER A 76 -7.52 13.34 -3.38
C SER A 76 -7.29 12.46 -2.14
N PHE A 77 -6.14 11.78 -2.05
CA PHE A 77 -5.86 10.88 -0.94
C PHE A 77 -5.50 11.65 0.32
N HIS A 78 -6.08 11.24 1.44
CA HIS A 78 -5.88 11.83 2.75
C HIS A 78 -4.76 11.11 3.53
N SER A 79 -4.22 10.02 2.97
CA SER A 79 -3.11 9.29 3.54
C SER A 79 -2.32 8.52 2.48
N VAL A 80 -1.01 8.44 2.69
CA VAL A 80 -0.07 7.74 1.81
C VAL A 80 -0.39 6.26 1.62
N ARG A 81 -0.99 5.55 2.60
CA ARG A 81 -1.36 4.14 2.40
C ARG A 81 -2.36 3.95 1.26
N GLN A 82 -3.15 4.98 0.95
CA GLN A 82 -4.16 4.92 -0.11
C GLN A 82 -3.52 4.68 -1.49
N LEU A 83 -2.27 5.11 -1.70
CA LEU A 83 -1.51 4.77 -2.90
C LEU A 83 -1.47 3.26 -3.15
N PHE A 84 -1.21 2.46 -2.12
CA PHE A 84 -1.05 1.00 -2.29
C PHE A 84 -2.37 0.24 -2.09
N THR A 85 -3.36 0.80 -1.41
CA THR A 85 -4.67 0.15 -1.26
C THR A 85 -5.55 0.36 -2.49
N HIS A 86 -5.49 1.53 -3.15
CA HIS A 86 -6.29 1.84 -4.33
C HIS A 86 -5.61 1.40 -5.64
N LEU A 87 -4.28 1.29 -5.69
CA LEU A 87 -3.60 0.84 -6.90
C LEU A 87 -3.96 -0.63 -7.24
N PRO A 88 -4.49 -0.92 -8.44
CA PRO A 88 -4.76 -2.29 -8.88
C PRO A 88 -3.49 -3.15 -8.88
N LYS A 89 -3.62 -4.42 -8.51
CA LYS A 89 -2.47 -5.35 -8.42
C LYS A 89 -1.77 -5.61 -9.76
N GLN A 90 -2.52 -5.47 -10.86
CA GLN A 90 -2.02 -5.65 -12.22
C GLN A 90 -1.01 -4.55 -12.58
N ASN A 91 -1.26 -3.33 -12.09
CA ASN A 91 -0.42 -2.17 -12.40
C ASN A 91 0.98 -2.34 -11.79
N ASN A 92 1.97 -1.80 -12.48
CA ASN A 92 3.33 -1.72 -11.97
C ASN A 92 3.44 -0.44 -11.13
N ILE A 93 3.80 -0.58 -9.85
CA ILE A 93 3.91 0.53 -8.92
C ILE A 93 5.18 1.37 -9.17
N ILE A 94 6.25 0.77 -9.70
CA ILE A 94 7.54 1.44 -9.93
C ILE A 94 7.41 2.67 -10.85
N PRO A 95 6.85 2.58 -12.07
CA PRO A 95 6.73 3.75 -12.93
C PRO A 95 5.77 4.81 -12.37
N ILE A 96 4.79 4.41 -11.55
CA ILE A 96 3.88 5.34 -10.86
C ILE A 96 4.64 6.12 -9.78
N ILE A 97 5.50 5.45 -8.99
CA ILE A 97 6.35 6.13 -8.01
C ILE A 97 7.28 7.12 -8.70
N ALA A 98 7.93 6.72 -9.80
CA ALA A 98 8.79 7.61 -10.58
C ALA A 98 8.02 8.83 -11.11
N LEU A 99 6.79 8.63 -11.60
CA LEU A 99 5.94 9.72 -12.05
C LEU A 99 5.55 10.66 -10.89
N LEU A 100 5.15 10.11 -9.74
CA LEU A 100 4.80 10.93 -8.57
C LEU A 100 5.99 11.74 -8.06
N ASP A 101 7.18 11.15 -8.04
CA ASP A 101 8.42 11.83 -7.65
C ASP A 101 8.80 12.93 -8.63
N PHE A 102 8.76 12.63 -9.94
CA PHE A 102 8.96 13.62 -11.00
C PHE A 102 7.98 14.80 -10.91
N LEU A 103 6.72 14.53 -10.56
CA LEU A 103 5.69 15.55 -10.41
C LEU A 103 5.77 16.34 -9.10
N GLY A 104 6.64 15.93 -8.16
CA GLY A 104 6.71 16.52 -6.83
C GLY A 104 5.48 16.21 -5.95
N ILE A 105 4.72 15.15 -6.29
CA ILE A 105 3.51 14.70 -5.56
C ILE A 105 3.85 13.58 -4.55
N GLY A 106 5.07 13.04 -4.61
CA GLY A 106 5.52 11.93 -3.77
C GLY A 106 5.42 12.23 -2.27
N PRO A 107 5.23 11.19 -1.42
CA PRO A 107 5.20 11.40 0.02
C PRO A 107 6.54 11.90 0.51
N GLN A 108 6.52 13.07 1.15
CA GLN A 108 7.67 13.65 1.82
C GLN A 108 7.34 13.87 3.31
N PRO A 109 8.30 13.66 4.24
CA PRO A 109 9.68 13.25 3.98
C PRO A 109 9.84 11.73 3.80
N ASP A 110 10.92 11.32 3.14
CA ASP A 110 11.36 9.92 3.04
C ASP A 110 11.93 9.42 4.39
N PRO A 111 11.42 8.31 4.97
CA PRO A 111 11.81 7.87 6.30
C PRO A 111 13.20 7.22 6.33
N SER A 112 13.99 7.55 7.35
CA SER A 112 15.21 6.81 7.70
C SER A 112 14.89 5.40 8.20
N LEU A 113 15.83 4.46 8.07
CA LEU A 113 15.64 3.11 8.60
C LEU A 113 15.44 3.07 10.13
N LYS A 114 15.98 4.04 10.86
CA LYS A 114 15.77 4.18 12.31
C LYS A 114 14.32 4.56 12.64
N GLU A 115 13.71 5.44 11.85
CA GLU A 115 12.30 5.79 12.01
C GLU A 115 11.39 4.61 11.65
N VAL A 116 11.71 3.88 10.57
CA VAL A 116 10.98 2.65 10.20
C VAL A 116 11.05 1.64 11.34
N ASP A 117 12.26 1.40 11.87
CA ASP A 117 12.47 0.48 13.01
C ASP A 117 11.65 0.90 14.22
N SER A 118 11.73 2.18 14.59
CA SER A 118 10.97 2.73 15.71
C SER A 118 9.47 2.52 15.52
N ILE A 119 8.89 2.87 14.37
CA ILE A 119 7.43 2.71 14.18
C ILE A 119 7.03 1.23 14.13
N PHE A 120 7.86 0.38 13.53
CA PHE A 120 7.54 -1.04 13.41
C PHE A 120 7.70 -1.77 14.74
N PHE A 121 8.62 -1.37 15.62
CA PHE A 121 8.99 -2.20 16.78
C PHE A 121 8.91 -1.49 18.13
N SER A 122 8.71 -0.17 18.19
CA SER A 122 8.53 0.53 19.48
C SER A 122 7.31 0.04 20.24
N ASN A 123 6.30 -0.49 19.54
CA ASN A 123 5.03 -0.94 20.13
C ASN A 123 4.71 -2.41 19.80
N ILE A 124 5.55 -3.13 19.06
CA ILE A 124 5.27 -4.53 18.68
C ILE A 124 6.05 -5.48 19.57
N VAL A 125 5.38 -6.00 20.61
CA VAL A 125 5.82 -7.23 21.29
C VAL A 125 5.26 -8.40 20.48
N TYR A 126 6.08 -8.93 19.55
CA TYR A 126 5.79 -10.21 18.92
C TYR A 126 6.25 -11.32 19.86
N SER A 127 5.30 -12.06 20.45
CA SER A 127 5.59 -13.31 21.15
C SER A 127 5.43 -14.47 20.17
N PRO A 128 6.52 -15.14 19.75
CA PRO A 128 6.44 -16.32 18.88
C PRO A 128 5.67 -17.47 19.53
N LEU A 129 5.59 -17.49 20.87
CA LEU A 129 4.92 -18.52 21.67
C LEU A 129 3.40 -18.37 21.69
N LEU A 130 2.88 -17.15 21.54
CA LEU A 130 1.45 -16.87 21.66
C LEU A 130 0.74 -16.64 20.32
N GLU A 131 1.48 -16.61 19.20
CA GLU A 131 1.01 -16.19 17.86
C GLU A 131 0.22 -14.85 17.86
N ASN A 132 0.34 -14.07 18.93
CA ASN A 132 -0.43 -12.87 19.20
C ASN A 132 0.51 -11.65 19.31
N TYR A 133 0.09 -10.55 18.70
CA TYR A 133 0.78 -9.26 18.74
C TYR A 133 0.14 -8.44 19.85
N LEU A 134 0.87 -8.17 20.93
CA LEU A 134 0.24 -7.75 22.18
C LEU A 134 -0.28 -6.32 22.22
N GLN A 135 0.02 -5.43 21.26
CA GLN A 135 -0.66 -4.13 21.10
C GLN A 135 -0.11 -3.38 19.87
N ILE A 136 -0.77 -3.48 18.70
CA ILE A 136 -0.49 -2.50 17.64
C ILE A 136 -1.35 -1.27 17.91
N ILE A 137 -0.74 -0.27 18.57
CA ILE A 137 -1.47 0.89 19.06
C ILE A 137 -2.02 1.74 17.90
N ARG A 138 -1.46 1.67 16.67
CA ARG A 138 -2.01 2.40 15.49
C ARG A 138 -1.73 1.69 14.15
N LEU A 139 -2.68 0.87 13.71
CA LEU A 139 -2.61 0.19 12.40
C LEU A 139 -2.46 1.14 11.20
N PRO A 140 -3.10 2.33 11.16
CA PRO A 140 -2.88 3.29 10.07
C PRO A 140 -1.41 3.73 9.97
N ASP A 141 -0.76 4.03 11.09
CA ASP A 141 0.60 4.57 11.12
C ASP A 141 1.63 3.57 10.56
N ILE A 142 1.51 2.30 10.95
CA ILE A 142 2.42 1.26 10.44
C ILE A 142 2.19 0.99 8.94
N GLN A 143 0.96 1.12 8.45
CA GLN A 143 0.65 1.02 7.02
C GLN A 143 1.21 2.22 6.25
N ASP A 144 1.05 3.43 6.77
CA ASP A 144 1.57 4.66 6.17
C ASP A 144 3.09 4.62 6.11
N MET A 145 3.74 4.24 7.22
CA MET A 145 5.20 4.05 7.27
C MET A 145 5.66 2.94 6.31
N THR A 146 4.90 1.85 6.18
CA THR A 146 5.22 0.79 5.21
C THR A 146 5.21 1.30 3.77
N VAL A 147 4.24 2.14 3.41
CA VAL A 147 4.19 2.71 2.05
C VAL A 147 5.32 3.70 1.83
N ARG A 148 5.60 4.58 2.80
CA ARG A 148 6.76 5.50 2.73
C ARG A 148 8.08 4.74 2.57
N PHE A 149 8.34 3.76 3.43
CA PHE A 149 9.49 2.86 3.33
C PHE A 149 9.63 2.20 1.95
N ALA A 150 8.53 1.68 1.41
CA ALA A 150 8.54 1.05 0.09
C ALA A 150 8.81 2.05 -1.05
N ILE A 151 8.34 3.29 -0.92
CA ILE A 151 8.59 4.35 -1.90
C ILE A 151 10.06 4.78 -1.85
N THR A 152 10.62 5.04 -0.67
CA THR A 152 12.05 5.34 -0.46
C THR A 152 12.95 4.24 -0.99
N MET A 153 12.56 2.97 -0.82
CA MET A 153 13.22 1.83 -1.45
C MET A 153 13.19 1.89 -2.99
N ALA A 154 12.04 2.21 -3.58
CA ALA A 154 11.87 2.26 -5.03
C ALA A 154 12.60 3.45 -5.66
N LYS A 155 12.76 4.55 -4.91
CA LYS A 155 13.57 5.71 -5.27
C LYS A 155 15.08 5.48 -5.05
N GLU A 156 15.46 4.33 -4.51
CA GLU A 156 16.86 3.96 -4.25
C GLU A 156 17.59 4.91 -3.29
N GLU A 157 16.87 5.55 -2.37
CA GLU A 157 17.45 6.53 -1.44
C GLU A 157 18.17 5.89 -0.23
N TYR A 158 17.99 4.58 -0.03
CA TYR A 158 18.79 3.83 0.94
C TYR A 158 20.11 3.38 0.32
N ASP A 159 21.17 3.36 1.13
CA ASP A 159 22.48 2.89 0.71
C ASP A 159 22.52 1.35 0.53
N PHE A 160 22.19 0.90 -0.69
CA PHE A 160 22.25 -0.51 -1.07
C PHE A 160 23.68 -1.05 -1.24
N THR A 161 24.73 -0.25 -1.03
CA THR A 161 26.11 -0.75 -0.98
C THR A 161 26.47 -1.29 0.40
N ASN A 162 25.83 -0.77 1.45
CA ASN A 162 26.05 -1.17 2.83
C ASN A 162 25.28 -2.46 3.20
N ARG A 163 26.02 -3.51 3.58
CA ARG A 163 25.42 -4.80 3.95
C ARG A 163 24.43 -4.70 5.11
N ASN A 164 24.72 -3.87 6.12
CA ASN A 164 23.85 -3.71 7.29
C ASN A 164 22.50 -3.08 6.90
N VAL A 165 22.54 -2.06 6.03
CA VAL A 165 21.35 -1.41 5.47
C VAL A 165 20.50 -2.44 4.72
N ILE A 166 21.11 -3.23 3.84
CA ILE A 166 20.38 -4.24 3.07
C ILE A 166 19.75 -5.32 3.97
N ASP A 167 20.48 -5.77 5.00
CA ASP A 167 19.99 -6.81 5.90
C ASP A 167 18.83 -6.30 6.76
N GLN A 168 18.86 -5.01 7.17
CA GLN A 168 17.75 -4.35 7.86
C GLN A 168 16.52 -4.18 6.94
N ILE A 169 16.70 -3.68 5.72
CA ILE A 169 15.64 -3.58 4.70
C ILE A 169 14.98 -4.94 4.47
N HIS A 170 15.80 -5.99 4.32
CA HIS A 170 15.32 -7.34 4.13
C HIS A 170 14.50 -7.86 5.34
N TRP A 171 14.89 -7.48 6.57
CA TRP A 171 14.13 -7.82 7.77
C TRP A 171 12.78 -7.09 7.85
N PHE A 172 12.71 -5.81 7.48
CA PHE A 172 11.43 -5.09 7.38
C PHE A 172 10.50 -5.70 6.34
N ILE A 173 11.02 -6.06 5.15
CA ILE A 173 10.22 -6.74 4.12
C ILE A 173 9.69 -8.08 4.64
N ARG A 174 10.53 -8.86 5.35
CA ARG A 174 10.10 -10.11 5.98
C ARG A 174 8.92 -9.90 6.92
N PHE A 175 9.01 -8.89 7.77
CA PHE A 175 7.97 -8.53 8.71
C PHE A 175 6.66 -8.17 7.98
N ILE A 176 6.72 -7.25 7.01
CA ILE A 176 5.56 -6.81 6.22
C ILE A 176 4.88 -7.98 5.51
N LEU A 177 5.65 -8.85 4.85
CA LEU A 177 5.08 -9.97 4.10
C LEU A 177 4.46 -11.05 5.00
N SER A 178 4.99 -11.22 6.22
CA SER A 178 4.57 -12.26 7.16
C SER A 178 3.38 -11.83 8.02
N ALA A 179 3.26 -10.54 8.36
CA ALA A 179 2.23 -10.02 9.26
C ALA A 179 0.93 -9.67 8.51
N TYR A 180 0.26 -10.68 7.95
CA TYR A 180 -0.91 -10.53 7.07
C TYR A 180 -2.10 -9.81 7.72
N LYS A 181 -2.24 -9.87 9.05
CA LYS A 181 -3.30 -9.19 9.80
C LYS A 181 -3.17 -7.67 9.72
N PHE A 182 -1.95 -7.15 9.58
CA PHE A 182 -1.70 -5.70 9.55
C PHE A 182 -1.56 -5.16 8.14
N PHE A 183 -1.03 -5.98 7.25
CA PHE A 183 -0.73 -5.56 5.90
C PHE A 183 -1.63 -6.31 4.93
N GLY A 184 -2.70 -5.63 4.51
CA GLY A 184 -3.68 -6.16 3.57
C GLY A 184 -3.03 -6.70 2.28
N PRO A 185 -3.75 -7.56 1.53
CA PRO A 185 -3.17 -8.31 0.42
C PRO A 185 -2.73 -7.44 -0.77
N ARG A 186 -3.20 -6.19 -0.89
CA ARG A 186 -2.77 -5.24 -1.93
C ARG A 186 -1.45 -4.57 -1.55
N LEU A 187 -1.36 -4.03 -0.33
CA LEU A 187 -0.16 -3.40 0.19
C LEU A 187 1.04 -4.37 0.15
N ARG A 188 0.89 -5.60 0.66
CA ARG A 188 1.96 -6.61 0.61
C ARG A 188 2.40 -6.97 -0.81
N HIS A 189 1.46 -6.98 -1.75
CA HIS A 189 1.75 -7.30 -3.16
C HIS A 189 2.64 -6.23 -3.80
N HIS A 190 2.32 -4.95 -3.58
CA HIS A 190 3.11 -3.84 -4.11
C HIS A 190 4.48 -3.74 -3.43
N VAL A 191 4.56 -3.93 -2.11
CA VAL A 191 5.85 -4.04 -1.39
C VAL A 191 6.69 -5.19 -1.96
N TYR A 192 6.10 -6.36 -2.21
CA TYR A 192 6.83 -7.46 -2.83
C TYR A 192 7.33 -7.13 -4.24
N LYS A 193 6.52 -6.46 -5.08
CA LYS A 193 6.95 -6.03 -6.43
C LYS A 193 8.16 -5.10 -6.34
N ILE A 194 8.13 -4.13 -5.43
CA ILE A 194 9.24 -3.19 -5.21
C ILE A 194 10.48 -3.93 -4.72
N ALA A 195 10.36 -4.70 -3.63
CA ALA A 195 11.47 -5.47 -3.08
C ALA A 195 12.11 -6.42 -4.10
N LYS A 196 11.29 -7.06 -4.94
CA LYS A 196 11.76 -7.92 -6.03
C LYS A 196 12.56 -7.11 -7.06
N HIS A 197 12.12 -5.91 -7.41
CA HIS A 197 12.83 -5.04 -8.33
C HIS A 197 14.18 -4.59 -7.73
N CYS A 198 14.18 -3.98 -6.56
CA CYS A 198 15.41 -3.50 -5.91
C CYS A 198 16.42 -4.65 -5.69
N PHE A 199 16.01 -5.80 -5.14
CA PHE A 199 16.95 -6.91 -4.94
C PHE A 199 17.39 -7.59 -6.23
N SER A 200 16.64 -7.45 -7.34
CA SER A 200 17.13 -7.95 -8.63
C SER A 200 18.30 -7.13 -9.17
N LEU A 201 18.36 -5.85 -8.80
CA LEU A 201 19.43 -4.92 -9.13
C LEU A 201 20.60 -5.05 -8.15
N PHE A 202 20.33 -5.01 -6.84
CA PHE A 202 21.40 -4.83 -5.83
C PHE A 202 21.84 -6.11 -5.11
N LYS A 203 20.96 -7.12 -4.92
CA LYS A 203 21.30 -8.33 -4.14
C LYS A 203 20.47 -9.56 -4.53
N ARG A 204 20.75 -10.12 -5.71
CA ARG A 204 19.98 -11.24 -6.31
C ARG A 204 19.84 -12.46 -5.42
N SER A 205 20.79 -12.73 -4.52
CA SER A 205 20.75 -13.85 -3.58
C SER A 205 19.52 -13.81 -2.65
N LEU A 206 19.00 -12.61 -2.33
CA LEU A 206 17.81 -12.44 -1.48
C LEU A 206 16.49 -12.77 -2.21
N LEU A 207 16.49 -12.85 -3.54
CA LEU A 207 15.28 -13.15 -4.32
C LEU A 207 14.73 -14.55 -4.04
N LYS A 208 15.62 -15.55 -3.84
CA LYS A 208 15.20 -16.93 -3.52
C LYS A 208 14.39 -16.97 -2.23
N PHE A 209 14.77 -16.13 -1.27
CA PHE A 209 14.07 -16.02 -0.01
C PHE A 209 12.71 -15.33 -0.14
N LEU A 210 12.63 -14.19 -0.84
CA LEU A 210 11.35 -13.49 -1.07
C LEU A 210 10.31 -14.40 -1.75
N ARG A 211 10.73 -15.15 -2.78
CA ARG A 211 9.86 -16.12 -3.47
C ARG A 211 9.32 -17.19 -2.50
N LYS A 212 10.17 -17.69 -1.59
CA LYS A 212 9.78 -18.69 -0.59
C LYS A 212 8.73 -18.14 0.38
N LEU A 213 8.83 -16.88 0.82
CA LEU A 213 7.85 -16.25 1.69
C LEU A 213 6.49 -16.08 1.01
N VAL A 214 6.48 -15.52 -0.21
CA VAL A 214 5.24 -15.36 -0.97
C VAL A 214 4.56 -16.70 -1.21
N TRP A 215 5.32 -17.72 -1.61
CA TRP A 215 4.81 -19.07 -1.79
C TRP A 215 4.20 -19.64 -0.49
N LYS A 216 4.86 -19.47 0.66
CA LYS A 216 4.31 -19.90 1.95
C LYS A 216 3.01 -19.17 2.29
N ALA A 217 2.95 -17.85 2.07
CA ALA A 217 1.77 -17.05 2.33
C ALA A 217 0.59 -17.47 1.43
N GLU A 218 0.85 -17.69 0.14
CA GLU A 218 -0.15 -18.21 -0.81
C GLU A 218 -0.63 -19.61 -0.43
N LYS A 219 0.27 -20.51 -0.03
CA LYS A 219 -0.09 -21.86 0.42
C LYS A 219 -0.99 -21.81 1.65
N LYS A 220 -0.70 -20.95 2.64
CA LYS A 220 -1.57 -20.73 3.81
C LYS A 220 -2.94 -20.21 3.39
N ARG A 221 -2.99 -19.20 2.51
CA ARG A 221 -4.24 -18.65 1.97
C ARG A 221 -5.08 -19.71 1.24
N ARG A 222 -4.46 -20.53 0.38
CA ARG A 222 -5.16 -21.62 -0.34
C ARG A 222 -5.74 -22.65 0.64
N LYS A 223 -4.99 -23.05 1.66
CA LYS A 223 -5.49 -23.95 2.72
C LYS A 223 -6.69 -23.35 3.47
N PHE A 224 -6.62 -22.06 3.80
CA PHE A 224 -7.74 -21.35 4.44
C PHE A 224 -8.97 -21.31 3.53
N LEU A 225 -8.82 -20.93 2.26
CA LEU A 225 -9.92 -20.91 1.29
C LEU A 225 -10.55 -22.29 1.07
N LEU A 226 -9.74 -23.35 1.06
CA LEU A 226 -10.23 -24.72 0.97
C LEU A 226 -11.04 -25.11 2.22
N ARG A 227 -10.56 -24.78 3.43
CA ARG A 227 -11.31 -25.00 4.67
C ARG A 227 -12.63 -24.21 4.66
N ALA A 228 -12.60 -22.93 4.34
CA ALA A 228 -13.81 -22.09 4.26
C ALA A 228 -14.82 -22.64 3.24
N ARG A 229 -14.37 -23.16 2.10
CA ARG A 229 -15.25 -23.84 1.13
C ARG A 229 -15.84 -25.12 1.70
N LEU A 230 -15.05 -25.94 2.37
CA LEU A 230 -15.50 -27.19 3.01
C LEU A 230 -16.55 -26.90 4.10
N TYR A 231 -16.30 -25.92 4.97
CA TYR A 231 -17.26 -25.43 5.96
C TYR A 231 -18.54 -24.91 5.31
N ARG A 232 -18.44 -24.17 4.19
CA ARG A 232 -19.61 -23.68 3.47
C ARG A 232 -20.44 -24.83 2.87
N SER A 233 -19.79 -25.85 2.30
CA SER A 233 -20.46 -27.04 1.77
C SER A 233 -21.08 -27.92 2.86
N SER A 234 -20.50 -27.99 4.06
CA SER A 234 -21.09 -28.69 5.20
C SER A 234 -22.18 -27.88 5.92
N SER A 235 -22.17 -26.54 5.83
CA SER A 235 -23.27 -25.69 6.29
C SER A 235 -24.44 -25.60 5.29
N LEU A 236 -24.19 -25.79 3.99
CA LEU A 236 -25.24 -25.84 2.95
C LEU A 236 -26.05 -27.14 2.96
N SER A 237 -25.65 -28.15 3.75
CA SER A 237 -26.50 -29.32 4.02
C SER A 237 -27.48 -29.10 5.19
N LYS A 238 -27.49 -27.90 5.79
CA LYS A 238 -28.45 -27.50 6.84
C LYS A 238 -28.84 -26.03 6.63
N SER A 239 -30.04 -25.80 6.10
CA SER A 239 -30.76 -24.53 5.91
C SER A 239 -30.65 -23.84 4.54
N ASP A 240 -31.85 -23.52 4.05
CA ASP A 240 -32.24 -23.10 2.71
C ASP A 240 -31.83 -21.67 2.31
N ILE A 241 -31.63 -21.53 0.99
CA ILE A 241 -32.17 -20.51 0.08
C ILE A 241 -32.53 -19.14 0.71
N SER A 242 -31.67 -18.14 0.52
CA SER A 242 -32.08 -16.85 -0.09
C SER A 242 -30.92 -15.83 -0.20
N ASN A 243 -30.89 -15.14 -1.34
CA ASN A 243 -30.16 -13.91 -1.71
C ASN A 243 -28.65 -13.96 -2.08
N PRO A 244 -28.28 -13.83 -3.38
CA PRO A 244 -26.90 -13.94 -3.86
C PRO A 244 -26.07 -12.63 -3.87
N ARG A 245 -26.60 -11.49 -3.38
CA ARG A 245 -25.91 -10.18 -3.48
C ARG A 245 -24.92 -9.82 -2.37
N LEU A 246 -24.65 -10.70 -1.41
CA LEU A 246 -23.79 -10.41 -0.25
C LEU A 246 -22.41 -11.10 -0.28
N SER A 247 -21.95 -11.65 -1.41
CA SER A 247 -20.84 -12.62 -1.42
C SER A 247 -19.42 -12.03 -1.34
N ALA A 248 -19.21 -10.74 -1.65
CA ALA A 248 -17.87 -10.13 -1.67
C ALA A 248 -17.45 -9.53 -0.31
N ASN A 249 -18.35 -8.82 0.39
CA ASN A 249 -18.05 -8.22 1.70
C ASN A 249 -18.22 -9.19 2.89
N LYS A 250 -18.84 -10.37 2.68
CA LYS A 250 -18.96 -11.40 3.74
C LYS A 250 -17.64 -12.11 4.00
N PHE A 251 -16.70 -12.13 3.06
CA PHE A 251 -15.44 -12.85 3.22
C PHE A 251 -14.50 -12.17 4.20
N ASP A 252 -14.38 -10.84 4.11
CA ASP A 252 -13.60 -10.04 5.06
C ASP A 252 -14.27 -10.02 6.45
N LEU A 253 -15.62 -10.08 6.50
CA LEU A 253 -16.39 -10.12 7.75
C LEU A 253 -16.40 -11.51 8.42
N LEU A 254 -16.34 -12.60 7.65
CA LEU A 254 -16.22 -13.98 8.16
C LEU A 254 -14.80 -14.27 8.67
N GLU A 255 -13.77 -13.72 8.01
CA GLU A 255 -12.38 -13.79 8.48
C GLU A 255 -12.19 -13.05 9.82
N ALA A 256 -12.98 -12.00 10.09
CA ALA A 256 -13.01 -11.29 11.37
C ALA A 256 -13.80 -12.02 12.48
N LYS A 257 -15.00 -12.56 12.17
CA LYS A 257 -15.88 -13.18 13.18
C LYS A 257 -15.43 -14.57 13.68
N GLU A 258 -14.69 -15.33 12.88
CA GLU A 258 -14.21 -16.67 13.30
C GLU A 258 -12.95 -16.62 14.18
N ILE A 259 -12.32 -15.44 14.30
CA ILE A 259 -11.22 -15.19 15.25
C ILE A 259 -11.77 -14.99 16.67
N GLU A 260 -12.96 -14.39 16.83
CA GLU A 260 -13.60 -14.21 18.15
C GLU A 260 -14.15 -15.54 18.71
N HIS A 261 -14.66 -16.43 17.85
CA HIS A 261 -15.36 -17.64 18.29
C HIS A 261 -14.43 -18.82 18.66
N ASN A 262 -13.14 -18.77 18.31
CA ASN A 262 -12.14 -19.80 18.64
C ASN A 262 -11.42 -19.57 19.99
N HIS A 263 -11.81 -18.54 20.76
CA HIS A 263 -11.29 -18.30 22.11
C HIS A 263 -12.20 -18.80 23.26
N GLY A 264 -13.13 -19.70 22.96
CA GLY A 264 -13.95 -20.37 23.97
C GLY A 264 -13.31 -21.65 24.52
N SER A 265 -12.91 -21.60 25.80
CA SER A 265 -12.61 -22.73 26.69
C SER A 265 -11.21 -23.35 26.61
N LEU A 266 -10.29 -22.81 27.43
CA LEU A 266 -9.33 -23.63 28.17
C LEU A 266 -9.32 -23.13 29.62
N SER A 267 -9.84 -23.99 30.50
CA SER A 267 -9.83 -23.82 31.97
C SER A 267 -8.39 -23.84 32.51
N PRO A 268 -8.05 -23.06 33.55
CA PRO A 268 -6.71 -23.04 34.11
C PRO A 268 -6.56 -24.11 35.21
N CYS A 269 -5.65 -25.07 35.03
CA CYS A 269 -5.09 -25.80 36.16
C CYS A 269 -3.90 -24.98 36.69
N LEU A 270 -4.16 -24.30 37.80
CA LEU A 270 -3.17 -23.69 38.68
C LEU A 270 -2.43 -24.78 39.46
N GLU A 271 -1.11 -24.84 39.33
CA GLU A 271 -0.24 -25.32 40.41
C GLU A 271 0.80 -24.22 40.65
N LEU A 272 0.67 -23.55 41.80
CA LEU A 272 1.63 -22.60 42.35
C LEU A 272 2.79 -23.40 42.97
N PRO A 273 4.06 -22.97 42.83
CA PRO A 273 5.13 -23.48 43.66
C PRO A 273 5.00 -22.88 45.06
N THR A 274 4.92 -23.76 46.05
CA THR A 274 5.00 -23.44 47.48
C THR A 274 6.39 -22.95 47.85
N ASP A 275 6.40 -21.86 48.61
CA ASP A 275 7.54 -21.19 49.24
C ASP A 275 8.43 -22.14 50.06
N GLU A 276 9.75 -22.06 49.86
CA GLU A 276 10.75 -22.47 50.86
C GLU A 276 10.89 -21.34 51.90
N PRO A 277 10.90 -21.65 53.21
CA PRO A 277 11.37 -20.71 54.21
C PRO A 277 12.89 -20.86 54.40
N CYS A 278 13.58 -19.72 54.34
CA CYS A 278 14.87 -19.53 55.02
C CYS A 278 14.65 -19.63 56.53
N ASP A 279 15.43 -20.45 57.23
CA ASP A 279 16.40 -19.98 58.24
C ASP A 279 17.04 -21.13 59.06
N ASN A 280 18.34 -20.92 59.31
CA ASN A 280 19.33 -21.61 60.16
C ASN A 280 20.16 -22.75 59.56
#